data_AF-A0A2J6RS36-F1
#
_entry.id   AF-A0A2J6RS36-F1
#
_cell.length_a   1.000
_cell.length_b   1.000
_cell.length_c   1.000
_cell.angle_alpha   90.00
_cell.angle_beta   90.00
_cell.angle_gamma   90.00
#
_symmetry.space_group_name_H-M   'P 1'
#
loop_
_entity.id
_entity.type
_entity.pdbx_description
1 polymer ?
#
loop_
_entity_poly.entity_id
_entity_poly.type
_entity_poly.pdbx_seq_one_letter_code
_entity_poly.pdbx_strand_id
1 'polypeptide(L)' 'YQQTALHNAADQGGVTMIQLLLDHGADVHARNQIGETALHFAARKGDLKAIAMLLDRGADIDA' A
#
# COMPACT_ATOMS: atom_id res chain seq x y z
N TYR A 1 3.45 -16.32 -1.65
CA TYR A 1 2.91 -14.95 -1.53
C TYR A 1 3.59 -14.23 -0.38
N GLN A 2 4.78 -13.65 -0.57
CA GLN A 2 5.41 -12.84 0.48
C GLN A 2 4.79 -11.44 0.47
N GLN A 3 3.79 -11.21 1.32
CA GLN A 3 3.16 -9.90 1.50
C GLN A 3 3.71 -9.21 2.75
N THR A 4 3.90 -7.89 2.67
CA THR A 4 4.20 -7.06 3.84
C THR A 4 2.92 -6.68 4.58
N ALA A 5 3.05 -6.17 5.80
CA ALA A 5 1.91 -5.61 6.54
C ALA A 5 1.21 -4.51 5.73
N LEU A 6 1.96 -3.71 4.96
CA LEU A 6 1.41 -2.64 4.15
C LEU A 6 0.56 -3.16 2.98
N HIS A 7 0.97 -4.25 2.32
CA HIS A 7 0.15 -4.92 1.30
C HIS A 7 -1.19 -5.37 1.86
N ASN A 8 -1.17 -5.99 3.04
CA ASN A 8 -2.39 -6.48 3.69
C ASN A 8 -3.29 -5.33 4.15
N ALA A 9 -2.71 -4.24 4.67
CA ALA A 9 -3.46 -3.05 5.04
C ALA A 9 -4.17 -2.41 3.82
N ALA A 10 -3.49 -2.35 2.67
CA ALA A 10 -4.05 -1.88 1.41
C ALA A 10 -5.15 -2.80 0.86
N ASP A 11 -5.02 -4.12 1.00
CA ASP A 11 -6.06 -5.07 0.54
C ASP A 11 -7.32 -5.03 1.41
N GLN A 12 -7.18 -4.73 2.70
CA GLN A 12 -8.30 -4.62 3.66
C GLN A 12 -8.95 -3.23 3.68
N GLY A 13 -8.45 -2.25 2.91
CA GLY A 13 -8.97 -0.88 2.86
C GLY A 13 -8.77 -0.07 4.15
N GLY A 14 -7.78 -0.47 4.96
CA GLY A 14 -7.55 0.12 6.27
C GLY A 14 -6.66 1.35 6.20
N VAL A 15 -7.18 2.51 5.80
CA VAL A 15 -6.42 3.77 5.72
C VAL A 15 -5.67 4.08 7.03
N THR A 16 -6.30 3.88 8.18
CA THR A 16 -5.65 4.05 9.49
C THR A 16 -4.47 3.09 9.69
N MET A 17 -4.56 1.87 9.16
CA MET A 17 -3.47 0.89 9.23
C MET A 17 -2.33 1.24 8.28
N ILE A 18 -2.66 1.69 7.05
CA ILE A 18 -1.68 2.21 6.09
C ILE A 18 -0.90 3.36 6.71
N GLN A 19 -1.61 4.34 7.27
CA GLN A 19 -1.04 5.48 7.98
C GLN A 19 -0.05 5.03 9.07
N LEU A 20 -0.52 4.19 10.00
CA LEU A 20 0.28 3.74 11.14
C LEU A 20 1.56 3.03 10.69
N LEU A 21 1.46 2.15 9.69
CA LEU A 21 2.61 1.41 9.18
C LEU A 21 3.65 2.34 8.53
N LEU A 22 3.20 3.31 7.72
CA LEU A 22 4.09 4.27 7.07
C LEU A 22 4.75 5.21 8.09
N ASP A 23 4.03 5.61 9.14
CA ASP A 23 4.59 6.43 10.23
C ASP A 23 5.67 5.68 11.02
N HIS A 24 5.61 4.35 11.05
CA HIS A 24 6.63 3.48 11.63
C HIS A 24 7.69 3.00 10.63
N GLY A 25 7.77 3.63 9.45
CA GLY A 25 8.84 3.38 8.48
C GLY A 25 8.63 2.15 7.60
N ALA A 26 7.39 1.67 7.43
CA ALA A 26 7.10 0.69 6.40
C ALA A 26 7.49 1.23 5.02
N ASP A 27 8.16 0.39 4.23
CA ASP A 27 8.56 0.76 2.87
C ASP A 27 7.33 0.78 1.94
N VAL A 28 7.00 1.97 1.45
CA VAL A 28 5.88 2.21 0.51
C VAL A 28 6.11 1.54 -0.85
N HIS A 29 7.37 1.28 -1.21
CA HIS A 29 7.76 0.65 -2.47
C HIS A 29 8.00 -0.85 -2.35
N ALA A 30 7.77 -1.45 -1.17
CA ALA A 30 7.96 -2.88 -0.97
C ALA A 30 7.16 -3.67 -2.00
N ARG A 31 7.84 -4.61 -2.67
CA ARG A 31 7.24 -5.48 -3.69
C ARG A 31 7.06 -6.90 -3.14
N ASN A 32 5.91 -7.52 -3.43
CA ASN A 32 5.72 -8.94 -3.15
C ASN A 32 6.45 -9.82 -4.19
N GLN A 33 6.32 -11.15 -4.06
CA GLN A 33 6.97 -12.12 -4.96
C GLN A 33 6.57 -12.01 -6.45
N ILE A 34 5.45 -11.37 -6.76
CA ILE A 34 4.98 -11.13 -8.13
C ILE A 34 5.16 -9.68 -8.58
N GLY A 35 5.87 -8.87 -7.78
CA GLY A 35 6.18 -7.49 -8.11
C GLY A 35 5.07 -6.49 -7.78
N GLU A 36 3.99 -6.87 -7.10
CA GLU A 36 2.96 -5.90 -6.70
C GLU A 36 3.41 -5.11 -5.47
N THR A 37 3.02 -3.84 -5.42
CA THR A 37 3.18 -2.91 -4.27
C THR A 37 1.86 -2.74 -3.54
N ALA A 38 1.84 -2.08 -2.38
CA ALA A 38 0.60 -1.73 -1.68
C ALA A 38 -0.38 -0.94 -2.57
N LEU A 39 0.11 -0.12 -3.50
CA LEU A 39 -0.73 0.63 -4.43
C LEU A 39 -1.53 -0.29 -5.37
N HIS A 40 -0.95 -1.40 -5.83
CA HIS A 40 -1.67 -2.39 -6.65
C HIS A 40 -2.86 -2.98 -5.91
N PHE A 41 -2.70 -3.30 -4.61
CA PHE A 41 -3.77 -3.85 -3.79
C PHE A 41 -4.89 -2.83 -3.58
N ALA A 42 -4.55 -1.59 -3.25
CA ALA A 42 -5.51 -0.50 -3.10
C ALA A 42 -6.27 -0.21 -4.41
N ALA A 43 -5.56 -0.19 -5.54
CA ALA A 43 -6.14 0.00 -6.87
C ALA A 43 -7.11 -1.12 -7.26
N ARG A 44 -6.75 -2.39 -7.03
CA ARG A 44 -7.63 -3.54 -7.28
C ARG A 44 -8.91 -3.50 -6.45
N LYS A 45 -8.85 -2.92 -5.25
CA LYS A 45 -10.02 -2.73 -4.37
C LYS A 45 -10.83 -1.47 -4.72
N GLY A 46 -10.28 -0.56 -5.52
CA GLY A 46 -10.89 0.74 -5.81
C GLY A 46 -10.94 1.66 -4.59
N ASP A 47 -10.09 1.44 -3.58
CA ASP A 47 -10.08 2.27 -2.37
C ASP A 47 -9.32 3.58 -2.65
N LEU A 48 -10.09 4.58 -3.10
CA LEU A 48 -9.57 5.91 -3.43
C LEU A 48 -8.83 6.58 -2.28
N LYS A 49 -9.21 6.30 -1.02
CA LYS A 49 -8.55 6.91 0.14
C LYS A 49 -7.20 6.26 0.40
N ALA A 50 -7.11 4.94 0.29
CA ALA A 50 -5.85 4.22 0.39
C ALA A 50 -4.90 4.62 -0.75
N ILE A 51 -5.41 4.73 -1.98
CA ILE A 51 -4.64 5.20 -3.15
C ILE A 51 -4.07 6.60 -2.89
N ALA A 52 -4.92 7.56 -2.51
CA ALA A 52 -4.49 8.93 -2.23
C ALA A 52 -3.41 8.96 -1.13
N MET A 53 -3.61 8.24 -0.02
CA MET A 53 -2.64 8.19 1.05
C MET A 53 -1.30 7.58 0.63
N LEU A 54 -1.31 6.50 -0.15
CA LEU A 54 -0.08 5.87 -0.64
C LEU A 54 0.68 6.81 -1.59
N LEU A 55 -0.02 7.51 -2.48
CA LEU A 55 0.57 8.51 -3.38
C LEU A 55 1.12 9.72 -2.60
N ASP A 56 0.40 10.21 -1.59
CA ASP A 56 0.87 11.29 -0.70
C ASP A 56 2.14 10.88 0.08
N ARG A 57 2.37 9.58 0.23
CA ARG A 57 3.55 8.98 0.88
C ARG A 57 4.66 8.62 -0.09
N GLY A 58 4.52 9.03 -1.35
CA GLY A 58 5.54 8.86 -2.37
C GLY A 58 5.48 7.52 -3.11
N ALA A 59 4.39 6.76 -3.00
CA ALA A 59 4.19 5.59 -3.86
C ALA A 59 4.30 6.01 -5.34
N ASP A 60 5.01 5.19 -6.12
CA ASP A 60 5.13 5.40 -7.56
C ASP A 60 3.79 5.08 -8.23
N ILE A 61 3.26 6.03 -9.00
CA ILE A 61 1.98 5.90 -9.70
C ILE A 61 2.04 4.86 -10.83
N ASP A 62 3.24 4.59 -11.35
CA ASP A 62 3.49 3.65 -12.45
C ASP A 62 4.04 2.30 -11.95
N ALA A 63 4.05 2.07 -10.62
CA ALA A 63 4.68 0.92 -9.95
C ALA A 63 4.24 -0.45 -10.45
#